data_AF-K1GNY5-F1
#
_entry.id   AF-K1GNY5-F1
#
_cell.length_a   1.000
_cell.length_b   1.000
_cell.length_c   1.000
_cell.angle_alpha   90.00
_cell.angle_beta   90.00
_cell.angle_gamma   90.00
#
_symmetry.space_group_name_H-M   'P 1'
#
loop_
_entity.id
_entity.type
_entity.pdbx_description
1 polymer ?
#
loop_
_entity_poly.entity_id
_entity_poly.type
_entity_poly.pdbx_seq_one_letter_code
_entity_poly.pdbx_strand_id
1 'polypeptide(L)'
;MMLKKGIILIMLGLIFSSCDLIYYGKIAVYENKYRSELERSAREGMKKDGPGAINNEKYTEGVKEAIQDVMKRPVNKKVEFEGLTFIIPENTRLNLKHGNIVDEKTGYGIAIMFKTETYCAKVFYRKKVRDDKYIVLYYNHRNKDLDIIGQKIIRANGLTNTCK
;
A
#
# COMPACT_ATOMS: atom_id res chain seq x y z
N MET A 1 -12.29 29.07 -59.12
CA MET A 1 -12.52 27.72 -58.55
C MET A 1 -11.37 27.21 -57.66
N MET A 2 -10.34 28.01 -57.35
CA MET A 2 -9.21 27.59 -56.49
C MET A 2 -9.39 28.00 -55.02
N LEU A 3 -10.06 29.13 -54.76
CA LEU A 3 -10.31 29.62 -53.40
C LEU A 3 -11.19 28.67 -52.56
N LYS A 4 -12.22 28.06 -53.17
CA LYS A 4 -13.06 27.04 -52.51
C LYS A 4 -12.27 25.77 -52.13
N LYS A 5 -11.29 25.36 -52.94
CA LYS A 5 -10.46 24.17 -52.66
C LYS A 5 -9.45 24.43 -51.52
N GLY A 6 -8.86 25.63 -51.46
CA GLY A 6 -7.95 26.03 -50.38
C GLY A 6 -8.64 26.12 -49.02
N ILE A 7 -9.86 26.69 -48.97
CA ILE A 7 -10.65 26.79 -47.73
C ILE A 7 -11.02 25.39 -47.20
N ILE A 8 -11.42 24.47 -48.09
CA ILE A 8 -11.74 23.09 -47.69
C ILE A 8 -10.50 22.37 -47.11
N LEU A 9 -9.32 22.56 -47.69
CA LEU A 9 -8.05 22.00 -47.19
C LEU A 9 -7.66 22.55 -45.80
N ILE A 10 -7.83 23.85 -45.57
CA ILE A 10 -7.58 24.48 -44.26
C ILE A 10 -8.56 23.94 -43.22
N MET A 11 -9.84 23.82 -43.57
CA MET A 11 -10.86 23.26 -42.68
C MET A 11 -10.60 21.77 -42.36
N LEU A 12 -10.16 20.97 -43.35
CA LEU A 12 -9.77 19.57 -43.13
C LEU A 12 -8.56 19.46 -42.20
N GLY A 13 -7.53 20.29 -42.39
CA GLY A 13 -6.34 20.33 -41.54
C GLY A 13 -6.66 20.71 -40.09
N LEU A 14 -7.57 21.65 -39.88
CA LEU A 14 -8.03 22.03 -38.54
C LEU A 14 -8.79 20.89 -37.84
N ILE A 15 -9.65 20.16 -38.55
CA ILE A 15 -10.39 19.00 -38.01
C ILE A 15 -9.40 17.89 -37.61
N PHE A 16 -8.44 17.55 -38.47
CA PHE A 16 -7.47 16.50 -38.16
C PHE A 16 -6.51 16.88 -37.03
N SER A 17 -6.09 18.15 -36.92
CA SER A 17 -5.27 18.62 -35.80
C SER A 17 -6.01 18.66 -34.45
N SER A 18 -7.34 18.82 -34.46
CA SER A 18 -8.15 18.86 -33.24
C SER A 18 -8.33 17.48 -32.59
N CYS A 19 -8.32 16.40 -33.37
CA CYS A 19 -8.36 15.02 -32.87
C CYS A 19 -7.10 14.68 -32.07
N ASP A 20 -5.93 15.10 -32.56
CA ASP A 20 -4.65 14.91 -31.87
C ASP A 20 -4.60 15.75 -30.59
N LEU A 21 -5.03 17.01 -30.61
CA LEU A 21 -5.05 17.88 -29.44
C LEU A 21 -5.96 17.34 -28.31
N ILE A 22 -7.15 16.83 -28.65
CA ILE A 22 -8.06 16.20 -27.69
C ILE A 22 -7.47 14.89 -27.16
N TYR A 23 -6.81 14.10 -28.02
CA TYR A 23 -6.19 12.84 -27.65
C TYR A 23 -5.00 13.03 -26.70
N TYR A 24 -4.05 13.90 -27.03
CA TYR A 24 -2.92 14.25 -26.16
C TYR A 24 -3.37 14.98 -24.88
N GLY A 25 -4.39 15.83 -24.98
CA GLY A 25 -5.00 16.47 -23.81
C GLY A 25 -5.60 15.46 -22.82
N LYS A 26 -6.28 14.41 -23.31
CA LYS A 26 -6.80 13.32 -22.47
C LYS A 26 -5.69 12.52 -21.80
N ILE A 27 -4.60 12.21 -22.51
CA ILE A 27 -3.44 11.50 -21.95
C ILE A 27 -2.79 12.34 -20.85
N ALA A 28 -2.52 13.63 -21.10
CA ALA A 28 -1.92 14.52 -20.12
C ALA A 28 -2.80 14.70 -18.87
N VAL A 29 -4.12 14.84 -19.03
CA VAL A 29 -5.05 14.90 -17.87
C VAL A 29 -5.05 13.59 -17.09
N TYR A 30 -5.03 12.44 -17.78
CA TYR A 30 -5.00 11.13 -17.13
C TYR A 30 -3.68 10.90 -16.35
N GLU A 31 -2.53 11.25 -16.92
CA GLU A 31 -1.24 11.16 -16.25
C GLU A 31 -1.16 12.11 -15.04
N ASN A 32 -1.64 13.35 -15.17
CA ASN A 32 -1.69 14.29 -14.06
C ASN A 32 -2.62 13.81 -12.94
N LYS A 33 -3.78 13.24 -13.28
CA LYS A 33 -4.68 12.61 -12.31
C LYS A 33 -3.99 11.45 -11.60
N TYR A 34 -3.32 10.56 -12.34
CA TYR A 34 -2.61 9.43 -11.79
C TYR A 34 -1.48 9.86 -10.84
N ARG A 35 -0.67 10.85 -11.22
CA ARG A 35 0.37 11.43 -10.33
C ARG A 35 -0.24 12.02 -9.07
N SER A 36 -1.32 12.79 -9.20
CA SER A 36 -2.04 13.37 -8.06
C SER A 36 -2.55 12.28 -7.09
N GLU A 37 -3.08 11.19 -7.63
CA GLU A 37 -3.53 10.04 -6.83
C GLU A 37 -2.37 9.33 -6.13
N LEU A 38 -1.24 9.14 -6.81
CA LEU A 38 -0.03 8.56 -6.20
C LEU A 38 0.50 9.44 -5.07
N GLU A 39 0.61 10.75 -5.29
CA GLU A 39 1.04 11.69 -4.27
C GLU A 39 0.09 11.69 -3.07
N ARG A 40 -1.22 11.66 -3.33
CA ARG A 40 -2.23 11.57 -2.28
C ARG A 40 -2.08 10.27 -1.50
N SER A 41 -1.91 9.13 -2.18
CA SER A 41 -1.69 7.84 -1.55
C SER A 41 -0.43 7.82 -0.68
N ALA A 42 0.67 8.39 -1.18
CA ALA A 42 1.91 8.54 -0.41
C ALA A 42 1.69 9.41 0.84
N ARG A 43 1.02 10.57 0.69
CA ARG A 43 0.71 11.46 1.82
C ARG A 43 -0.19 10.78 2.85
N GLU A 44 -1.19 10.02 2.41
CA GLU A 44 -2.06 9.24 3.30
C GLU A 44 -1.28 8.16 4.05
N GLY A 45 -0.38 7.44 3.37
CA GLY A 45 0.48 6.43 3.99
C GLY A 45 1.48 7.00 5.00
N MET A 46 1.86 8.28 4.87
CA MET A 46 2.75 9.00 5.78
C MET A 46 2.04 9.71 6.95
N LYS A 47 0.72 9.54 7.09
CA LYS A 47 0.00 9.96 8.29
C LYS A 47 0.46 9.16 9.50
N LYS A 48 0.18 9.68 10.70
CA LYS A 48 0.66 9.14 11.97
C LYS A 48 0.42 7.63 12.13
N ASP A 49 -0.77 7.14 11.74
CA ASP A 49 -1.17 5.74 11.86
C ASP A 49 -0.95 4.91 10.58
N GLY A 50 -0.36 5.51 9.54
CA GLY A 50 -0.05 4.86 8.28
C GLY A 50 1.29 4.10 8.33
N PRO A 51 1.52 3.18 7.38
CA PRO A 51 2.74 2.36 7.36
C PRO A 51 4.01 3.18 7.03
N GLY A 52 3.85 4.32 6.38
CA GLY A 52 4.92 5.25 6.04
C GLY A 52 5.17 6.32 7.10
N ALA A 53 4.51 6.26 8.27
CA ALA A 53 4.70 7.23 9.35
C ALA A 53 6.19 7.42 9.71
N ILE A 54 6.99 6.35 9.62
CA ILE A 54 8.44 6.40 9.90
C ILE A 54 9.21 7.33 8.95
N ASN A 55 8.70 7.59 7.74
CA ASN A 55 9.32 8.46 6.74
C ASN A 55 8.90 9.93 6.90
N ASN A 56 8.01 10.23 7.84
CA ASN A 56 7.61 11.59 8.18
C ASN A 56 8.44 12.05 9.37
N GLU A 57 9.29 13.06 9.18
CA GLU A 57 10.21 13.59 10.19
C GLU A 57 9.53 13.88 11.54
N LYS A 58 8.29 14.38 11.51
CA LYS A 58 7.49 14.66 12.72
C LYS A 58 7.22 13.41 13.56
N TYR A 59 7.17 12.24 12.94
CA TYR A 59 6.75 10.98 13.54
C TYR A 59 7.90 9.97 13.65
N THR A 60 8.99 10.13 12.90
CA THR A 60 10.08 9.15 12.78
C THR A 60 10.56 8.62 14.13
N GLU A 61 10.92 9.50 15.08
CA GLU A 61 11.43 9.06 16.39
C GLU A 61 10.35 8.37 17.22
N GLY A 62 9.13 8.90 17.24
CA GLY A 62 8.02 8.26 17.95
C GLY A 62 7.64 6.89 17.36
N VAL A 63 7.78 6.70 16.05
CA VAL A 63 7.56 5.40 15.40
C VAL A 63 8.68 4.41 15.78
N LYS A 64 9.94 4.85 15.84
CA LYS A 64 11.06 3.99 16.29
C LYS A 64 10.86 3.53 17.73
N GLU A 65 10.46 4.44 18.63
CA GLU A 65 10.13 4.09 20.02
C GLU A 65 8.96 3.12 20.11
N ALA A 66 7.89 3.34 19.34
CA ALA A 66 6.75 2.44 19.28
C ALA A 66 7.14 1.04 18.78
N ILE A 67 8.01 0.94 17.77
CA ILE A 67 8.54 -0.34 17.29
C ILE A 67 9.31 -1.07 18.40
N GLN A 68 10.20 -0.36 19.12
CA GLN A 68 11.00 -0.93 20.21
C GLN A 68 10.14 -1.44 21.37
N ASP A 69 9.05 -0.73 21.69
CA ASP A 69 8.10 -1.16 22.72
C ASP A 69 7.26 -2.36 22.25
N VAL A 70 6.65 -2.28 21.06
CA VAL A 70 5.83 -3.35 20.47
C VAL A 70 6.63 -4.64 20.30
N MET A 71 7.91 -4.55 19.94
CA MET A 71 8.83 -5.68 19.82
C MET A 71 8.91 -6.53 21.10
N LYS A 72 8.74 -5.91 22.28
CA LYS A 72 8.84 -6.58 23.58
C LYS A 72 7.51 -7.20 24.04
N ARG A 73 6.40 -6.84 23.40
CA ARG A 73 5.06 -7.29 23.79
C ARG A 73 4.81 -8.77 23.42
N PRO A 74 3.90 -9.45 24.14
CA PRO A 74 3.37 -10.74 23.72
C PRO A 74 2.53 -10.59 22.45
N VAL A 75 2.44 -11.68 21.67
CA VAL A 75 1.69 -11.76 20.40
C VAL A 75 0.53 -12.74 20.59
N ASN A 76 -0.58 -12.23 21.11
CA ASN A 76 -1.77 -12.99 21.48
C ASN A 76 -3.09 -12.22 21.24
N LYS A 77 -3.03 -10.98 20.73
CA LYS A 77 -4.24 -10.21 20.41
C LYS A 77 -4.85 -10.67 19.10
N LYS A 78 -6.12 -11.06 19.13
CA LYS A 78 -6.88 -11.48 17.95
C LYS A 78 -7.47 -10.27 17.22
N VAL A 79 -7.40 -10.31 15.89
CA VAL A 79 -7.93 -9.28 14.98
C VAL A 79 -8.50 -9.93 13.73
N GLU A 80 -9.51 -9.31 13.14
CA GLU A 80 -10.10 -9.77 11.89
C GLU A 80 -9.51 -9.02 10.69
N PHE A 81 -9.14 -9.76 9.65
CA PHE A 81 -8.73 -9.22 8.36
C PHE A 81 -9.22 -10.14 7.25
N GLU A 82 -10.00 -9.59 6.31
CA GLU A 82 -10.52 -10.34 5.16
C GLU A 82 -11.34 -11.59 5.54
N GLY A 83 -12.06 -11.54 6.67
CA GLY A 83 -12.87 -12.64 7.20
C GLY A 83 -12.07 -13.75 7.89
N LEU A 84 -10.80 -13.50 8.19
CA LEU A 84 -9.92 -14.40 8.91
C LEU A 84 -9.38 -13.75 10.18
N THR A 85 -9.29 -14.55 11.23
CA THR A 85 -8.65 -14.15 12.49
C THR A 85 -7.12 -14.28 12.37
N PHE A 86 -6.42 -13.20 12.72
CA PHE A 86 -4.97 -13.15 12.90
C PHE A 86 -4.60 -12.78 14.33
N ILE A 87 -3.40 -13.16 14.74
CA ILE A 87 -2.81 -12.84 16.03
C ILE A 87 -1.69 -11.80 15.83
N ILE A 88 -1.81 -10.67 16.52
CA ILE A 88 -0.86 -9.55 16.46
C ILE A 88 -0.37 -9.18 17.88
N PRO A 89 0.65 -8.32 18.04
CA PRO A 89 1.10 -7.87 19.36
C PRO A 89 0.00 -7.21 20.19
N GLU A 90 0.04 -7.37 21.50
CA GLU A 90 -0.90 -6.72 22.42
C GLU A 90 -0.85 -5.19 22.34
N ASN A 91 -1.98 -4.56 22.68
CA ASN A 91 -2.17 -3.11 22.60
C ASN A 91 -1.84 -2.53 21.22
N THR A 92 -2.10 -3.30 20.16
CA THR A 92 -2.03 -2.84 18.77
C THR A 92 -3.34 -3.12 18.05
N ARG A 93 -3.61 -2.41 16.95
CA ARG A 93 -4.77 -2.62 16.08
C ARG A 93 -4.35 -2.72 14.62
N LEU A 94 -5.22 -3.28 13.79
CA LEU A 94 -5.10 -3.13 12.34
C LEU A 94 -5.62 -1.76 11.89
N ASN A 95 -4.89 -1.13 10.99
CA ASN A 95 -5.40 -0.06 10.16
C ASN A 95 -6.11 -0.69 8.96
N LEU A 96 -7.44 -0.74 8.96
CA LEU A 96 -8.20 -1.37 7.87
C LEU A 96 -7.99 -0.70 6.50
N LYS A 97 -7.57 0.56 6.46
CA LYS A 97 -7.29 1.28 5.20
C LYS A 97 -6.01 0.81 4.54
N HIS A 98 -4.99 0.48 5.34
CA HIS A 98 -3.64 0.21 4.84
C HIS A 98 -3.12 -1.20 5.18
N GLY A 99 -3.85 -1.95 6.01
CA GLY A 99 -3.48 -3.27 6.52
C GLY A 99 -2.34 -3.26 7.54
N ASN A 100 -1.80 -2.09 7.91
CA ASN A 100 -0.67 -1.99 8.82
C ASN A 100 -1.06 -2.11 10.29
N ILE A 101 -0.11 -2.52 11.12
CA ILE A 101 -0.26 -2.51 12.57
C ILE A 101 -0.11 -1.07 13.07
N VAL A 102 -0.94 -0.68 14.04
CA VAL A 102 -0.86 0.61 14.73
C VAL A 102 -0.75 0.35 16.22
N ASP A 103 0.24 0.96 16.86
CA ASP A 103 0.32 0.95 18.32
C ASP A 103 -0.83 1.77 18.92
N GLU A 104 -1.67 1.15 19.76
CA GLU A 104 -2.85 1.82 20.32
C GLU A 104 -2.45 2.88 21.37
N LYS A 105 -1.30 2.71 22.03
CA LYS A 105 -0.82 3.66 23.04
C LYS A 105 -0.41 4.99 22.41
N THR A 106 0.38 4.95 21.35
CA THR A 106 0.93 6.16 20.72
C THR A 106 0.15 6.62 19.49
N GLY A 107 -0.60 5.72 18.86
CA GLY A 107 -1.26 5.92 17.57
C GLY A 107 -0.32 5.85 16.37
N TYR A 108 0.93 5.40 16.55
CA TYR A 108 1.90 5.30 15.46
C TYR A 108 1.74 4.03 14.62
N GLY A 109 1.75 4.20 13.30
CA GLY A 109 1.73 3.12 12.33
C GLY A 109 3.10 2.46 12.21
N ILE A 110 3.12 1.13 12.32
CA ILE A 110 4.30 0.30 12.13
C ILE A 110 4.26 -0.30 10.73
N ALA A 111 5.41 -0.30 10.04
CA ALA A 111 5.56 -0.78 8.66
C ALA A 111 5.54 -2.34 8.54
N ILE A 112 4.56 -2.97 9.19
CA ILE A 112 4.22 -4.39 9.11
C ILE A 112 2.75 -4.48 8.74
N MET A 113 2.44 -5.07 7.58
CA MET A 113 1.11 -4.98 6.97
C MET A 113 0.60 -6.34 6.50
N PHE A 114 -0.70 -6.57 6.67
CA PHE A 114 -1.41 -7.63 5.98
C PHE A 114 -1.94 -7.11 4.65
N LYS A 115 -1.73 -7.87 3.57
CA LYS A 115 -2.24 -7.56 2.23
C LYS A 115 -2.85 -8.80 1.59
N THR A 116 -3.78 -8.59 0.68
CA THR A 116 -4.30 -9.64 -0.20
C THR A 116 -3.51 -9.70 -1.48
N GLU A 117 -3.16 -10.90 -1.92
CA GLU A 117 -2.56 -11.17 -3.22
C GLU A 117 -3.38 -12.24 -3.95
N THR A 118 -3.48 -12.12 -5.27
CA THR A 118 -4.20 -13.10 -6.11
C THR A 118 -3.34 -14.28 -6.53
N TYR A 119 -2.04 -14.20 -6.27
CA TYR A 119 -1.07 -15.21 -6.65
C TYR A 119 -0.16 -15.59 -5.49
N CYS A 120 0.49 -16.73 -5.64
CA CYS A 120 1.42 -17.23 -4.64
C CYS A 120 2.76 -16.47 -4.69
N ALA A 121 2.89 -15.40 -3.90
CA ALA A 121 4.14 -14.66 -3.77
C ALA A 121 5.16 -15.41 -2.89
N LYS A 122 6.15 -16.08 -3.50
CA LYS A 122 7.21 -16.84 -2.79
C LYS A 122 8.06 -15.98 -1.84
N VAL A 123 8.16 -14.67 -2.12
CA VAL A 123 9.01 -13.74 -1.36
C VAL A 123 8.40 -13.39 0.01
N PHE A 124 7.08 -13.53 0.17
CA PHE A 124 6.38 -13.15 1.40
C PHE A 124 5.91 -14.38 2.18
N TYR A 125 5.89 -14.25 3.50
CA TYR A 125 5.14 -15.17 4.36
C TYR A 125 3.65 -14.93 4.17
N ARG A 126 2.88 -16.00 4.08
CA ARG A 126 1.47 -15.93 3.70
C ARG A 126 0.63 -17.07 4.21
N LYS A 127 -0.68 -16.89 4.07
CA LYS A 127 -1.72 -17.90 4.30
C LYS A 127 -2.58 -17.99 3.04
N LYS A 128 -2.71 -19.20 2.48
CA LYS A 128 -3.68 -19.45 1.40
C LYS A 128 -5.08 -19.40 2.00
N VAL A 129 -5.94 -18.56 1.44
CA VAL A 129 -7.36 -18.46 1.83
C VAL A 129 -8.19 -19.32 0.89
N ARG A 130 -7.96 -19.15 -0.42
CA ARG A 130 -8.53 -19.93 -1.54
C ARG A 130 -7.59 -19.82 -2.75
N ASP A 131 -7.90 -20.46 -3.86
CA ASP A 131 -6.97 -20.59 -5.01
C ASP A 131 -6.50 -19.25 -5.59
N ASP A 132 -7.38 -18.25 -5.64
CA ASP A 132 -7.12 -16.90 -6.14
C ASP A 132 -6.91 -15.87 -5.02
N LYS A 133 -6.71 -16.30 -3.77
CA LYS A 133 -6.58 -15.37 -2.63
C LYS A 133 -5.60 -15.88 -1.58
N TYR A 134 -4.55 -15.09 -1.41
CA TYR A 134 -3.53 -15.24 -0.37
C TYR A 134 -3.54 -14.00 0.51
N ILE A 135 -3.34 -14.17 1.82
CA ILE A 135 -3.02 -13.06 2.71
C ILE A 135 -1.52 -13.12 2.98
N VAL A 136 -0.81 -12.05 2.66
CA VAL A 136 0.64 -11.91 2.81
C VAL A 136 0.97 -10.94 3.94
N LEU A 137 2.04 -11.25 4.68
CA LEU A 137 2.64 -10.33 5.63
C LEU A 137 3.79 -9.58 4.93
N TYR A 138 3.61 -8.27 4.75
CA TYR A 138 4.55 -7.38 4.08
C TYR A 138 5.30 -6.53 5.10
N TYR A 139 6.63 -6.65 5.15
CA TYR A 139 7.52 -5.82 5.95
C TYR A 139 8.96 -5.93 5.44
N ASN A 140 9.83 -5.01 5.88
CA ASN A 140 11.26 -5.07 5.56
C ASN A 140 12.01 -5.98 6.54
N HIS A 141 12.24 -7.24 6.15
CA HIS A 141 12.98 -8.23 6.95
C HIS A 141 14.45 -7.88 7.21
N ARG A 142 15.03 -6.91 6.48
CA ARG A 142 16.39 -6.42 6.74
C ARG A 142 16.44 -5.47 7.94
N ASN A 143 15.31 -4.89 8.33
CA ASN A 143 15.21 -4.14 9.58
C ASN A 143 15.00 -5.13 10.73
N LYS A 144 16.00 -5.23 11.62
CA LYS A 144 16.03 -6.23 12.71
C LYS A 144 14.84 -6.09 13.67
N ASP A 145 14.45 -4.86 14.00
CA ASP A 145 13.36 -4.64 14.95
C ASP A 145 12.00 -5.04 14.35
N LEU A 146 11.79 -4.69 13.07
CA LEU A 146 10.60 -5.12 12.34
C LEU A 146 10.58 -6.63 12.13
N ASP A 147 11.74 -7.25 11.87
CA ASP A 147 11.82 -8.70 11.69
C ASP A 147 11.50 -9.47 12.97
N ILE A 148 11.93 -9.00 14.14
CA ILE A 148 11.56 -9.62 15.41
C ILE A 148 10.03 -9.64 15.59
N ILE A 149 9.36 -8.52 15.30
CA ILE A 149 7.89 -8.46 15.37
C ILE A 149 7.27 -9.36 14.30
N GLY A 150 7.74 -9.26 13.05
CA GLY A 150 7.25 -10.03 11.91
C GLY A 150 7.34 -11.53 12.14
N GLN A 151 8.47 -12.03 12.64
CA GLN A 151 8.68 -13.45 12.93
C GLN A 151 7.77 -13.95 14.06
N LYS A 152 7.52 -13.15 15.10
CA LYS A 152 6.54 -13.50 16.15
C LYS A 152 5.13 -13.67 15.56
N ILE A 153 4.71 -12.75 14.69
CA ILE A 153 3.41 -12.80 14.00
C ILE A 153 3.35 -14.02 13.06
N ILE A 154 4.39 -14.26 12.26
CA ILE A 154 4.48 -15.42 11.36
C ILE A 154 4.25 -16.73 12.13
N ARG A 155 4.95 -16.90 13.25
CA ARG A 155 4.85 -18.10 14.09
C ARG A 155 3.47 -18.24 14.72
N ALA A 156 2.93 -17.17 15.30
CA ALA A 156 1.62 -17.17 15.94
C ALA A 156 0.48 -17.51 14.97
N ASN A 157 0.64 -17.20 13.68
CA ASN A 157 -0.38 -17.40 12.65
C ASN A 157 -0.12 -18.57 11.70
N GLY A 158 1.01 -19.27 11.83
CA GLY A 158 1.40 -20.36 10.94
C GLY A 158 1.60 -19.93 9.48
N LEU A 159 2.08 -18.71 9.24
CA LEU A 159 2.33 -18.22 7.87
C LEU A 159 3.53 -18.95 7.25
N THR A 160 3.45 -19.29 5.97
CA THR A 160 4.52 -19.99 5.24
C THR A 160 5.00 -19.17 4.06
N ASN A 161 6.25 -19.37 3.62
CA ASN A 161 6.80 -18.76 2.41
C ASN A 161 6.84 -19.76 1.22
N THR A 162 6.24 -20.94 1.36
CA THR A 162 6.20 -22.00 0.33
C THR A 162 4.86 -22.04 -0.39
N CYS A 163 4.89 -22.14 -1.73
CA CYS A 163 3.66 -22.30 -2.52
C CYS A 163 3.19 -23.75 -2.41
N LYS A 164 1.98 -23.94 -1.88
CA LYS A 164 1.29 -25.21 -1.82
C LYS A 164 0.00 -25.10 -2.62
#